data_AF-A0A422NVK2-F1
#
_entry.id   AF-A0A422NVK2-F1
#
_cell.length_a   1.000
_cell.length_b   1.000
_cell.length_c   1.000
_cell.angle_alpha   90.00
_cell.angle_beta   90.00
_cell.angle_gamma   90.00
#
_symmetry.space_group_name_H-M   'P 1'
#
loop_
_entity.id
_entity.type
_entity.pdbx_description
1 polymer ?
#
loop_
_entity_poly.entity_id
_entity_poly.type
_entity_poly.pdbx_seq_one_letter_code
_entity_poly.pdbx_strand_id
1 'polypeptide(L)'
;MPKKCAIWRCASRKQTVRSAVGEDECESFLRLFPRPVEYAAIQIASPERLLALVPPAMLDGKEVQAAFHVTTLFVGRGGCRDPVLLQRLVELRGTPIQLTLTCVVSDARGTAIAVRNEGEFPCQNAHPHITVANAQGVPAAYSNELLDDARADDPSRTVARLPAGTCVCGTFDFVFR
;
A
#
# COMPACT_ATOMS: atom_id res chain seq x y z
N MET A 1 17.49 -11.23 -19.55
CA MET A 1 16.42 -10.43 -20.21
C MET A 1 15.52 -9.85 -19.13
N PRO A 2 15.37 -8.52 -19.02
CA PRO A 2 14.51 -7.93 -17.99
C PRO A 2 13.04 -8.15 -18.37
N LYS A 3 12.28 -8.79 -17.48
CA LYS A 3 10.83 -8.95 -17.64
C LYS A 3 10.18 -7.57 -17.53
N LYS A 4 9.55 -7.11 -18.61
CA LYS A 4 8.83 -5.83 -18.65
C LYS A 4 7.66 -5.88 -17.66
N CYS A 5 7.53 -4.87 -16.80
CA CYS A 5 6.38 -4.68 -15.92
C CYS A 5 5.17 -4.21 -16.76
N ALA A 6 3.98 -4.71 -16.45
CA ALA A 6 2.76 -4.35 -17.15
C ALA A 6 2.12 -3.09 -16.55
N ILE A 7 1.50 -2.27 -17.39
CA ILE A 7 0.68 -1.12 -16.99
C ILE A 7 -0.78 -1.58 -17.02
N TRP A 8 -1.47 -1.54 -15.88
CA TRP A 8 -2.88 -1.91 -15.78
C TRP A 8 -3.77 -0.68 -16.04
N ARG A 9 -4.86 -0.85 -16.79
CA ARG A 9 -5.91 0.16 -17.01
C ARG A 9 -7.27 -0.50 -16.78
N CYS A 10 -8.17 0.15 -16.03
CA CYS A 10 -9.53 -0.35 -15.83
C CYS A 10 -10.59 0.74 -16.02
N ALA A 11 -11.70 0.35 -16.65
CA ALA A 11 -12.87 1.18 -16.89
C ALA A 11 -13.81 1.21 -15.67
N SER A 12 -14.36 2.39 -15.39
CA SER A 12 -15.24 2.67 -14.24
C SER A 12 -16.72 2.49 -14.60
N ARG A 13 -17.46 1.72 -13.79
CA ARG A 13 -18.92 1.89 -13.60
C ARG A 13 -19.23 1.78 -12.12
N LYS A 14 -19.84 2.83 -11.57
CA LYS A 14 -20.38 2.88 -10.21
C LYS A 14 -21.79 2.29 -10.21
N GLN A 15 -22.09 1.42 -9.25
CA GLN A 15 -23.47 1.27 -8.77
C GLN A 15 -23.49 0.84 -7.31
N THR A 16 -24.21 1.61 -6.50
CA THR A 16 -24.29 1.48 -5.04
C THR A 16 -25.51 0.64 -4.68
N VAL A 17 -25.30 -0.50 -4.01
CA VAL A 17 -26.30 -1.17 -3.14
C VAL A 17 -25.53 -1.75 -1.95
N ARG A 18 -25.83 -1.30 -0.73
CA ARG A 18 -25.33 -1.90 0.52
C ARG A 18 -26.40 -2.86 1.05
N SER A 19 -26.05 -4.13 1.28
CA SER A 19 -26.38 -4.92 2.48
C SER A 19 -26.28 -6.44 2.23
N ALA A 20 -25.56 -7.15 3.12
CA ALA A 20 -25.41 -8.61 3.27
C ALA A 20 -24.77 -9.40 2.10
N VAL A 21 -25.21 -9.20 0.85
CA VAL A 21 -24.77 -10.01 -0.29
C VAL A 21 -23.25 -9.91 -0.53
N GLY A 22 -22.68 -8.71 -0.37
CA GLY A 22 -21.25 -8.49 -0.61
C GLY A 22 -20.32 -9.07 0.45
N GLU A 23 -20.77 -9.19 1.70
CA GLU A 23 -19.97 -9.82 2.78
C GLU A 23 -19.91 -11.33 2.59
N ASP A 24 -21.04 -11.98 2.27
CA ASP A 24 -21.09 -13.43 2.03
C ASP A 24 -20.27 -13.85 0.80
N GLU A 25 -20.26 -13.04 -0.27
CA GLU A 25 -19.43 -13.26 -1.45
C GLU A 25 -17.94 -13.08 -1.14
N CYS A 26 -17.58 -12.02 -0.40
CA CYS A 26 -16.20 -11.81 0.03
C CYS A 26 -15.68 -12.96 0.88
N GLU A 27 -16.44 -13.38 1.89
CA GLU A 27 -16.09 -14.52 2.74
C GLU A 27 -15.94 -15.80 1.94
N SER A 28 -16.79 -16.01 0.92
CA SER A 28 -16.68 -17.17 0.02
C SER A 28 -15.36 -17.16 -0.76
N PHE A 29 -14.93 -16.01 -1.29
CA PHE A 29 -13.62 -15.87 -1.95
C PHE A 29 -12.46 -16.06 -0.97
N LEU A 30 -12.53 -15.46 0.22
CA LEU A 30 -11.48 -15.54 1.24
C LEU A 30 -11.27 -16.99 1.73
N ARG A 31 -12.33 -17.81 1.76
CA ARG A 31 -12.26 -19.25 2.09
C ARG A 31 -11.53 -20.10 1.06
N LEU A 32 -11.30 -19.60 -0.16
CA LEU A 32 -10.51 -20.31 -1.17
C LEU A 32 -9.01 -20.29 -0.86
N PHE A 33 -8.57 -19.39 0.03
CA PHE A 33 -7.18 -19.32 0.45
C PHE A 33 -6.86 -20.39 1.50
N PRO A 34 -5.63 -20.92 1.52
CA PRO A 34 -5.24 -21.99 2.44
C PRO A 34 -5.20 -21.55 3.91
N ARG A 35 -5.19 -20.24 4.17
CA ARG A 35 -5.13 -19.62 5.50
C ARG A 35 -5.90 -18.30 5.50
N PRO A 36 -6.33 -17.79 6.67
CA PRO A 36 -6.93 -16.48 6.78
C PRO A 36 -6.02 -15.38 6.22
N VAL A 37 -6.52 -14.66 5.23
CA VAL A 37 -5.87 -13.47 4.68
C VAL A 37 -5.93 -12.36 5.72
N GLU A 38 -4.79 -11.74 6.01
CA GLU A 38 -4.71 -10.56 6.85
C GLU A 38 -4.88 -9.27 6.03
N TYR A 39 -4.16 -9.19 4.92
CA TYR A 39 -4.21 -8.07 3.98
C TYR A 39 -3.69 -8.48 2.59
N ALA A 40 -3.98 -7.66 1.59
CA ALA A 40 -3.46 -7.80 0.23
C ALA A 40 -2.50 -6.64 -0.07
N ALA A 41 -1.34 -6.93 -0.66
CA ALA A 41 -0.29 -5.94 -0.81
C ALA A 41 0.62 -6.17 -2.02
N ILE A 42 1.29 -5.09 -2.42
CA ILE A 42 2.34 -5.11 -3.43
C ILE A 42 3.69 -5.15 -2.70
N GLN A 43 4.35 -6.31 -2.72
CA GLN A 43 5.63 -6.55 -2.04
C GLN A 43 6.78 -5.96 -2.84
N ILE A 44 7.57 -5.07 -2.25
CA ILE A 44 8.66 -4.37 -2.95
C ILE A 44 9.81 -5.33 -3.25
N ALA A 45 10.24 -5.39 -4.52
CA ALA A 45 11.25 -6.34 -4.97
C ALA A 45 12.69 -5.91 -4.65
N SER A 46 12.93 -4.60 -4.47
CA SER A 46 14.26 -4.03 -4.25
C SER A 46 14.26 -3.06 -3.05
N PRO A 47 14.28 -3.58 -1.81
CA PRO A 47 14.35 -2.78 -0.58
C PRO A 47 15.49 -1.74 -0.58
N GLU A 48 16.65 -2.11 -1.10
CA GLU A 48 17.84 -1.25 -1.17
C GLU A 48 17.62 -0.01 -2.06
N ARG A 49 16.90 -0.18 -3.18
CA ARG A 49 16.55 0.94 -4.07
C ARG A 49 15.54 1.86 -3.44
N LEU A 50 14.62 1.31 -2.67
CA LEU A 50 13.63 2.09 -1.94
C LEU A 50 14.31 2.93 -0.84
N LEU A 51 15.18 2.31 -0.03
CA LEU A 51 15.89 2.98 1.05
C LEU A 51 16.83 4.08 0.56
N ALA A 52 17.44 3.92 -0.61
CA ALA A 52 18.28 4.96 -1.23
C ALA A 52 17.51 6.25 -1.58
N LEU A 53 16.17 6.22 -1.61
CA LEU A 53 15.33 7.41 -1.85
C LEU A 53 15.06 8.21 -0.57
N VAL A 54 15.38 7.64 0.60
CA VAL A 54 15.02 8.22 1.89
C VAL A 54 16.22 9.01 2.43
N PRO A 55 16.08 10.33 2.67
CA PRO A 55 17.13 11.10 3.32
C PRO A 55 17.50 10.48 4.68
N PRO A 56 18.79 10.25 5.00
CA PRO A 56 19.18 9.60 6.25
C PRO A 56 18.61 10.27 7.51
N ALA A 57 18.58 11.61 7.54
CA ALA A 57 18.01 12.38 8.66
C ALA A 57 16.52 12.11 8.90
N MET A 58 15.78 11.64 7.89
CA MET A 58 14.38 11.25 8.07
C MET A 58 14.24 9.91 8.81
N LEU A 59 15.31 9.13 8.96
CA LEU A 59 15.29 7.85 9.69
C LEU A 59 15.74 7.99 11.16
N ASP A 60 16.24 9.15 11.56
CA ASP A 60 16.77 9.37 12.91
C ASP A 60 15.72 9.03 13.99
N GLY A 61 16.15 8.25 14.99
CA GLY A 61 15.34 7.81 16.12
C GLY A 61 14.25 6.77 15.78
N LYS A 62 14.28 6.17 14.59
CA LYS A 62 13.26 5.23 14.11
C LYS A 62 13.86 3.90 13.69
N GLU A 63 13.07 2.84 13.82
CA GLU A 63 13.41 1.48 13.38
C GLU A 63 12.90 1.28 11.95
N VAL A 64 13.82 0.93 11.05
CA VAL A 64 13.50 0.63 9.64
C VAL A 64 12.80 -0.73 9.55
N GLN A 65 11.74 -0.78 8.74
CA GLN A 65 10.99 -2.02 8.49
C GLN A 65 11.87 -3.08 7.82
N ALA A 66 11.70 -4.34 8.21
CA ALA A 66 12.44 -5.46 7.61
C ALA A 66 11.94 -5.83 6.20
N ALA A 67 10.71 -5.46 5.87
CA ALA A 67 10.09 -5.69 4.58
C ALA A 67 9.19 -4.50 4.20
N PHE A 68 9.11 -4.22 2.91
CA PHE A 68 8.39 -3.07 2.38
C PHE A 68 7.28 -3.52 1.44
N HIS A 69 6.11 -2.89 1.59
CA HIS A 69 4.96 -3.18 0.76
C HIS A 69 4.00 -1.99 0.67
N VAL A 70 3.12 -2.02 -0.32
CA VAL A 70 1.94 -1.15 -0.38
C VAL A 70 0.71 -1.97 -0.05
N THR A 71 0.03 -1.64 1.05
CA THR A 71 -1.24 -2.28 1.41
C THR A 71 -2.36 -1.76 0.50
N THR A 72 -3.01 -2.68 -0.21
CA THR A 72 -4.13 -2.39 -1.11
C THR A 72 -5.49 -2.64 -0.45
N LEU A 73 -5.57 -3.66 0.41
CA LEU A 73 -6.79 -4.05 1.14
C LEU A 73 -6.36 -4.60 2.49
N PHE A 74 -6.90 -4.07 3.59
CA PHE A 74 -6.76 -4.66 4.91
C PHE A 74 -8.04 -5.43 5.26
N VAL A 75 -7.93 -6.75 5.45
CA VAL A 75 -9.08 -7.61 5.77
C VAL A 75 -9.25 -7.67 7.29
N GLY A 76 -8.15 -7.90 8.02
CA GLY A 76 -8.18 -7.90 9.48
C GLY A 76 -9.29 -8.80 10.04
N ARG A 77 -9.79 -8.48 11.24
CA ARG A 77 -10.95 -9.20 11.81
C ARG A 77 -12.29 -8.71 11.24
N GLY A 78 -12.27 -7.65 10.43
CA GLY A 78 -13.45 -6.98 9.90
C GLY A 78 -13.97 -7.57 8.58
N GLY A 79 -13.21 -8.48 7.96
CA GLY A 79 -13.56 -9.07 6.67
C GLY A 79 -13.39 -8.09 5.51
N CYS A 80 -13.88 -8.48 4.32
CA CYS A 80 -13.98 -7.60 3.16
C CYS A 80 -15.46 -7.36 2.84
N ARG A 81 -15.79 -6.13 2.41
CA ARG A 81 -17.16 -5.71 2.04
C ARG A 81 -17.32 -5.36 0.57
N ASP A 82 -16.25 -5.49 -0.20
CA ASP A 82 -16.20 -5.13 -1.61
C ASP A 82 -15.75 -6.35 -2.43
N PRO A 83 -16.70 -7.20 -2.86
CA PRO A 83 -16.38 -8.44 -3.58
C PRO A 83 -15.79 -8.14 -4.96
N VAL A 84 -16.16 -7.02 -5.58
CA VAL A 84 -15.62 -6.59 -6.88
C VAL A 84 -14.14 -6.21 -6.75
N LEU A 85 -13.79 -5.46 -5.70
CA LEU A 85 -12.38 -5.20 -5.40
C LEU A 85 -11.63 -6.48 -5.11
N LEU A 86 -12.16 -7.36 -4.25
CA LEU A 86 -11.49 -8.60 -3.87
C LEU A 86 -11.24 -9.50 -5.09
N GLN A 87 -12.22 -9.66 -5.98
CA GLN A 87 -12.06 -10.42 -7.21
C GLN A 87 -10.91 -9.87 -8.08
N ARG A 88 -10.87 -8.55 -8.29
CA ARG A 88 -9.77 -7.90 -9.04
C ARG A 88 -8.41 -8.13 -8.40
N LEU A 89 -8.34 -8.11 -7.07
CA LEU A 89 -7.11 -8.40 -6.33
C LEU A 89 -6.69 -9.87 -6.50
N VAL A 90 -7.64 -10.82 -6.48
CA VAL A 90 -7.35 -12.24 -6.76
C VAL A 90 -6.74 -12.42 -8.14
N GLU A 91 -7.29 -11.76 -9.16
CA GLU A 91 -6.78 -11.79 -10.54
C GLU A 91 -5.37 -11.20 -10.68
N LEU A 92 -4.97 -10.27 -9.81
CA LEU A 92 -3.64 -9.65 -9.82
C LEU A 92 -2.55 -10.49 -9.15
N ARG A 93 -2.89 -11.60 -8.49
CA ARG A 93 -1.93 -12.41 -7.74
C ARG A 93 -0.72 -12.83 -8.58
N GLY A 94 0.48 -12.54 -8.06
CA GLY A 94 1.75 -12.81 -8.73
C GLY A 94 2.12 -11.83 -9.84
N THR A 95 1.29 -10.83 -10.12
CA THR A 95 1.56 -9.83 -11.16
C THR A 95 2.62 -8.83 -10.68
N PRO A 96 3.65 -8.55 -11.48
CA PRO A 96 4.58 -7.46 -11.20
C PRO A 96 3.92 -6.10 -11.52
N ILE A 97 3.94 -5.21 -10.54
CA ILE A 97 3.37 -3.86 -10.62
C ILE A 97 4.48 -2.84 -10.46
N GLN A 98 4.53 -1.87 -11.37
CA GLN A 98 5.38 -0.69 -11.23
C GLN A 98 4.62 0.38 -10.44
N LEU A 99 5.23 0.86 -9.37
CA LEU A 99 4.69 1.90 -8.49
C LEU A 99 5.41 3.21 -8.76
N THR A 100 4.66 4.30 -8.90
CA THR A 100 5.25 5.65 -8.95
C THR A 100 5.25 6.29 -7.56
N LEU A 101 6.42 6.75 -7.13
CA LEU A 101 6.65 7.36 -5.83
C LEU A 101 6.69 8.89 -5.97
N THR A 102 6.07 9.61 -5.05
CA THR A 102 5.91 11.08 -5.18
C THR A 102 6.72 11.86 -4.15
N CYS A 103 6.75 11.41 -2.90
CA CYS A 103 7.53 12.04 -1.84
C CYS A 103 7.79 11.09 -0.68
N VAL A 104 8.84 11.40 0.08
CA VAL A 104 9.06 10.90 1.44
C VAL A 104 8.44 11.89 2.41
N VAL A 105 7.67 11.41 3.37
CA VAL A 105 7.09 12.19 4.47
C VAL A 105 7.57 11.61 5.77
N SER A 106 8.02 12.46 6.69
CA SER A 106 8.53 12.02 7.98
C SER A 106 8.18 13.00 9.10
N ASP A 107 7.99 12.45 10.30
CA ASP A 107 8.01 13.18 11.56
C ASP A 107 8.84 12.39 12.60
N ALA A 108 8.69 12.72 13.89
CA ALA A 108 9.35 12.01 14.98
C ALA A 108 8.84 10.57 15.18
N ARG A 109 7.62 10.25 14.71
CA ARG A 109 6.93 8.98 14.95
C ARG A 109 7.08 8.00 13.79
N GLY A 110 7.22 8.48 12.55
CA GLY A 110 7.32 7.60 11.39
C GLY A 110 7.86 8.27 10.13
N THR A 111 8.23 7.42 9.17
CA THR A 111 8.64 7.77 7.81
C THR A 111 7.90 6.89 6.83
N ALA A 112 7.31 7.50 5.81
CA ALA A 112 6.60 6.81 4.75
C ALA A 112 6.92 7.42 3.38
N ILE A 113 6.79 6.62 2.34
CA ILE A 113 6.85 7.07 0.95
C ILE A 113 5.44 7.02 0.37
N ALA A 114 4.96 8.16 -0.13
CA ALA A 114 3.69 8.25 -0.81
C ALA A 114 3.77 7.61 -2.20
N VAL A 115 2.76 6.82 -2.54
CA VAL A 115 2.62 6.13 -3.82
C VAL A 115 1.44 6.74 -4.57
N ARG A 116 1.68 7.18 -5.80
CA ARG A 116 0.59 7.66 -6.67
C ARG A 116 -0.29 6.47 -7.08
N ASN A 117 -1.60 6.65 -6.96
CA ASN A 117 -2.57 5.75 -7.57
C ASN A 117 -3.75 6.54 -8.17
N GLU A 118 -3.64 6.89 -9.44
CA GLU A 118 -4.69 7.45 -10.33
C GLU A 118 -5.51 6.34 -11.02
N GLY A 119 -5.52 5.13 -10.45
CA GLY A 119 -6.19 3.96 -11.00
C GLY A 119 -5.24 2.95 -11.67
N GLU A 120 -3.93 3.05 -11.44
CA GLU A 120 -2.94 2.09 -11.93
C GLU A 120 -3.07 0.71 -11.26
N PHE A 121 -3.66 0.63 -10.06
CA PHE A 121 -3.98 -0.65 -9.42
C PHE A 121 -5.20 -0.54 -8.49
N PRO A 122 -5.97 -1.64 -8.30
CA PRO A 122 -7.04 -1.68 -7.31
C PRO A 122 -6.49 -1.45 -5.90
N CYS A 123 -7.03 -0.46 -5.19
CA CYS A 123 -6.61 -0.10 -3.85
C CYS A 123 -7.79 0.50 -3.08
N GLN A 124 -8.04 -0.02 -1.88
CA GLN A 124 -9.00 0.54 -0.94
C GLN A 124 -8.35 1.59 -0.04
N ASN A 125 -7.04 1.49 0.21
CA ASN A 125 -6.34 2.47 1.02
C ASN A 125 -6.38 3.85 0.32
N ALA A 126 -6.94 4.85 0.99
CA ALA A 126 -7.05 6.22 0.51
C ALA A 126 -5.69 6.90 0.30
N HIS A 127 -4.68 6.47 1.07
CA HIS A 127 -3.32 6.97 0.97
C HIS A 127 -2.38 5.80 0.66
N PRO A 128 -2.28 5.32 -0.60
CA PRO A 128 -1.33 4.27 -0.94
C PRO A 128 0.09 4.72 -0.58
N HIS A 129 0.78 3.89 0.21
CA HIS A 129 2.09 4.25 0.75
C HIS A 129 2.93 3.03 1.06
N ILE A 130 4.21 3.29 1.29
CA ILE A 130 5.16 2.32 1.83
C ILE A 130 5.64 2.86 3.17
N THR A 131 5.35 2.16 4.26
CA THR A 131 5.94 2.46 5.57
C THR A 131 7.42 2.11 5.54
N VAL A 132 8.29 3.08 5.84
CA VAL A 132 9.74 2.88 5.83
C VAL A 132 10.27 2.60 7.23
N ALA A 133 9.89 3.44 8.19
CA ALA A 133 10.40 3.36 9.55
C ALA A 133 9.40 3.93 10.55
N ASN A 134 9.46 3.46 11.79
CA ASN A 134 8.62 3.92 12.89
C ASN A 134 9.44 4.08 14.17
N ALA A 135 9.08 5.04 15.02
CA ALA A 135 9.60 5.09 16.38
C ALA A 135 9.11 3.86 17.16
N GLN A 136 9.87 3.47 18.19
CA GLN A 136 9.53 2.31 19.01
C GLN A 136 8.10 2.41 19.55
N GLY A 137 7.30 1.34 19.36
CA GLY A 137 5.90 1.28 19.78
C GLY A 137 4.90 1.97 18.86
N VAL A 138 5.33 2.64 17.79
CA VAL A 138 4.43 3.23 16.79
C VAL A 138 4.10 2.19 15.71
N PRO A 139 2.82 1.87 15.47
CA PRO A 139 2.44 0.89 14.45
C PRO A 139 2.61 1.45 13.04
N ALA A 140 2.85 0.58 12.05
CA ALA A 140 2.93 0.95 10.64
C ALA A 140 1.65 1.64 10.12
N ALA A 141 0.49 1.31 10.69
CA ALA A 141 -0.79 1.95 10.38
C ALA A 141 -0.78 3.48 10.57
N TYR A 142 0.13 4.00 11.41
CA TYR A 142 0.34 5.45 11.58
C TYR A 142 0.69 6.16 10.27
N SER A 143 1.30 5.48 9.31
CA SER A 143 1.63 6.07 8.01
C SER A 143 0.40 6.60 7.25
N ASN A 144 -0.81 6.08 7.52
CA ASN A 144 -2.05 6.68 6.99
C ASN A 144 -2.30 8.06 7.59
N GLU A 145 -2.16 8.21 8.91
CA GLU A 145 -2.29 9.52 9.58
C GLU A 145 -1.21 10.48 9.10
N LEU A 146 0.05 10.00 8.98
CA LEU A 146 1.17 10.82 8.54
C LEU A 146 0.97 11.41 7.13
N LEU A 147 0.28 10.67 6.26
CA LEU A 147 0.01 11.05 4.87
C LEU A 147 -1.37 11.68 4.65
N ASP A 148 -2.15 11.85 5.71
CA ASP A 148 -3.45 12.52 5.63
C ASP A 148 -3.27 13.99 5.19
N ASP A 149 -4.12 14.43 4.27
CA ASP A 149 -4.13 15.80 3.75
C ASP A 149 -4.51 16.81 4.84
N ALA A 150 -5.27 16.41 5.86
CA ALA A 150 -5.59 17.24 7.01
C ALA A 150 -4.35 17.66 7.81
N ARG A 151 -3.21 16.97 7.60
CA ARG A 151 -1.92 17.28 8.22
C ARG A 151 -0.92 17.94 7.25
N ALA A 152 -1.36 18.38 6.07
CA ALA A 152 -0.46 18.95 5.06
C ALA A 152 0.33 20.17 5.60
N ASP A 153 -0.29 20.96 6.48
CA ASP A 153 0.29 22.17 7.08
C ASP A 153 0.93 21.93 8.46
N ASP A 154 1.08 20.66 8.89
CA ASP A 154 1.71 20.33 10.15
C ASP A 154 3.21 20.67 10.12
N PRO A 155 3.69 21.62 10.95
CA PRO A 155 5.09 22.05 10.93
C PRO A 155 6.06 20.96 11.43
N SER A 156 5.56 19.92 12.09
CA SER A 156 6.39 18.77 12.51
C SER A 156 6.64 17.78 11.37
N ARG A 157 5.89 17.87 10.26
CA ARG A 157 6.10 17.05 9.07
C ARG A 157 7.19 17.65 8.20
N THR A 158 8.16 16.82 7.85
CA THR A 158 9.12 17.11 6.79
C THR A 158 8.75 16.34 5.54
N VAL A 159 8.78 17.00 4.38
CA VAL A 159 8.48 16.39 3.08
C VAL A 159 9.67 16.55 2.13
N ALA A 160 10.18 15.43 1.63
CA ALA A 160 11.19 15.40 0.57
C ALA A 160 10.53 14.94 -0.74
N ARG A 161 10.41 15.84 -1.71
CA ARG A 161 9.84 15.52 -3.03
C ARG A 161 10.80 14.63 -3.80
N LEU A 162 10.28 13.57 -4.40
CA LEU A 162 11.06 12.71 -5.27
C LEU A 162 11.02 13.25 -6.71
N PRO A 163 12.06 13.02 -7.52
CA PRO A 163 12.04 13.36 -8.94
C PRO A 163 10.83 12.75 -9.66
N ALA A 164 10.27 13.46 -10.63
CA ALA A 164 9.18 12.94 -11.43
C ALA A 164 9.57 11.63 -12.13
N GLY A 165 8.67 10.64 -12.12
CA GLY A 165 8.93 9.32 -12.71
C GLY A 165 9.79 8.40 -11.83
N THR A 166 10.05 8.76 -10.57
CA THR A 166 10.65 7.84 -9.60
C THR A 166 9.74 6.63 -9.43
N CYS A 167 10.26 5.44 -9.76
CA CYS A 167 9.50 4.21 -9.73
C CYS A 167 10.24 3.06 -9.03
N VAL A 168 9.47 2.21 -8.37
CA VAL A 168 9.92 0.90 -7.86
C VAL A 168 8.98 -0.18 -8.37
N CYS A 169 9.45 -1.42 -8.39
CA CYS A 169 8.62 -2.57 -8.75
C CYS A 169 8.32 -3.41 -7.52
N GLY A 170 7.13 -3.98 -7.51
CA GLY A 170 6.76 -5.02 -6.56
C GLY A 170 5.89 -6.08 -7.19
N THR A 171 5.60 -7.12 -6.44
CA THR A 171 4.71 -8.21 -6.85
C THR A 171 3.50 -8.22 -5.95
N PHE A 172 2.32 -8.27 -6.56
CA PHE A 172 1.08 -8.35 -5.80
C PHE A 172 0.88 -9.74 -5.21
N ASP A 173 0.57 -9.83 -3.90
CA ASP A 173 0.17 -11.07 -3.25
C ASP A 173 -0.69 -10.80 -1.99
N PHE A 174 -1.27 -11.88 -1.46
CA PHE A 174 -1.99 -11.88 -0.19
C PHE A 174 -1.05 -12.28 0.95
N VAL A 175 -1.13 -11.55 2.06
CA VAL A 175 -0.44 -11.87 3.31
C VAL A 175 -1.41 -12.56 4.24
N PHE A 176 -0.96 -13.64 4.88
CA PHE A 176 -1.76 -14.52 5.71
C PHE A 176 -1.35 -14.39 7.17
N ARG A 177 -2.30 -14.66 8.07
CA ARG A 177 -2.02 -14.83 9.50
C ARG A 177 -1.22 -16.10 9.81
#